data_AF-A0A0C2JRR0-F1
#
_entry.id   AF-A0A0C2JRR0-F1
#
_cell.length_a   1.000
_cell.length_b   1.000
_cell.length_c   1.000
_cell.angle_alpha   90.00
_cell.angle_beta   90.00
_cell.angle_gamma   90.00
#
_symmetry.space_group_name_H-M   'P 1'
#
loop_
_entity.id
_entity.type
_entity.pdbx_description
1 polymer ?
#
loop_
_entity_poly.entity_id
_entity_poly.type
_entity_poly.pdbx_seq_one_letter_code
_entity_poly.pdbx_strand_id
1 'polypeptide(L)'
;MYKESGMMNRSINDVYELMHNADENKKAGRFQEAADKYYEAAELDKGYDVGYLNIISNFESAAECYLKTKDIRSCECYNKAIDVYVKNGQINQAIQRCFEYGYLLFTEYEEQGQSENFYRKGDDLQLQHNLKHTCVITKFDVSEFKKTKGKPLYGAINDAVQLRRKVNDLLI
;
A
#
# COMPACT_ATOMS: atom_id res chain seq x y z
N MET A 1 -35.30 -13.17 29.15
CA MET A 1 -35.04 -11.78 28.72
C MET A 1 -33.77 -11.78 27.89
N TYR A 2 -33.91 -11.86 26.56
CA TYR A 2 -32.78 -11.66 25.67
C TYR A 2 -32.50 -10.16 25.61
N LYS A 3 -31.29 -9.75 26.01
CA LYS A 3 -30.80 -8.41 25.69
C LYS A 3 -30.47 -8.42 24.21
N GLU A 4 -31.38 -7.88 23.41
CA GLU A 4 -31.05 -7.40 22.06
C GLU A 4 -30.04 -6.26 22.25
N SER A 5 -28.76 -6.57 22.08
CA SER A 5 -27.73 -5.56 21.91
C SER A 5 -28.06 -4.82 20.61
N GLY A 6 -28.45 -3.56 20.73
CA GLY A 6 -28.72 -2.68 19.60
C GLY A 6 -27.49 -2.54 18.70
N MET A 7 -27.35 -3.44 17.73
CA MET A 7 -26.57 -3.16 16.53
C MET A 7 -27.37 -2.11 15.78
N MET A 8 -26.90 -0.87 15.88
CA MET A 8 -27.34 0.23 15.03
C MET A 8 -27.28 -0.29 13.59
N ASN A 9 -28.44 -0.37 12.94
CA ASN A 9 -28.57 -0.93 11.60
C ASN A 9 -27.96 0.06 10.63
N ARG A 10 -26.62 0.06 10.55
CA ARG A 10 -25.88 0.92 9.63
C ARG A 10 -26.34 0.59 8.21
N SER A 11 -26.38 1.59 7.35
CA SER A 11 -26.83 1.47 5.96
C SER A 11 -25.71 1.82 4.99
N ILE A 12 -25.90 1.53 3.69
CA ILE A 12 -24.97 1.98 2.66
C ILE A 12 -24.93 3.51 2.54
N ASN A 13 -26.01 4.21 2.92
CA ASN A 13 -26.02 5.68 2.93
C ASN A 13 -25.03 6.23 3.96
N ASP A 14 -24.78 5.50 5.05
CA ASP A 14 -23.83 5.89 6.08
C ASP A 14 -22.40 5.88 5.54
N VAL A 15 -22.08 4.98 4.60
CA VAL A 15 -20.78 5.01 3.90
C VAL A 15 -20.63 6.31 3.12
N TYR A 16 -21.63 6.67 2.31
CA TYR A 16 -21.57 7.91 1.52
C TYR A 16 -21.47 9.15 2.41
N GLU A 17 -22.17 9.17 3.54
CA GLU A 17 -22.08 10.26 4.51
C GLU A 17 -20.68 10.32 5.16
N LEU A 18 -20.12 9.18 5.55
CA LEU A 18 -18.75 9.11 6.08
C LEU A 18 -17.72 9.63 5.07
N MET A 19 -17.83 9.22 3.79
CA MET A 19 -16.95 9.66 2.71
C MET A 19 -17.09 11.18 2.47
N HIS A 20 -18.31 11.69 2.42
CA HIS A 20 -18.55 13.12 2.27
C HIS A 20 -17.92 13.93 3.41
N ASN A 21 -18.16 13.50 4.65
CA ASN A 21 -17.56 14.11 5.82
C ASN A 21 -16.03 14.00 5.81
N ALA A 22 -15.47 12.88 5.33
CA ALA A 22 -14.02 12.71 5.19
C ALA A 22 -13.44 13.73 4.20
N ASP A 23 -14.07 13.91 3.04
CA ASP A 23 -13.68 14.90 2.03
C ASP A 23 -13.69 16.33 2.60
N GLU A 24 -14.72 16.70 3.35
CA GLU A 24 -14.82 18.02 3.98
C GLU A 24 -13.70 18.24 5.01
N ASN A 25 -13.39 17.22 5.82
CA ASN A 25 -12.29 17.29 6.77
C ASN A 25 -10.93 17.39 6.06
N LYS A 26 -10.72 16.62 4.98
CA LYS A 26 -9.50 16.65 4.16
C LYS A 26 -9.30 18.04 3.55
N LYS A 27 -10.36 18.66 3.00
CA LYS A 27 -10.34 20.03 2.44
C LYS A 27 -10.03 21.09 3.50
N ALA A 28 -10.49 20.89 4.74
CA ALA A 28 -10.21 21.77 5.86
C ALA A 28 -8.82 21.54 6.52
N GLY A 29 -8.01 20.61 6.01
CA GLY A 29 -6.70 20.28 6.58
C GLY A 29 -6.75 19.42 7.85
N ARG A 30 -7.93 18.93 8.24
CA ARG A 30 -8.16 18.04 9.38
C ARG A 30 -7.91 16.59 8.94
N PHE A 31 -6.65 16.28 8.65
CA PHE A 31 -6.26 15.00 8.03
C PHE A 31 -6.53 13.80 8.94
N GLN A 32 -6.35 13.95 10.25
CA GLN A 32 -6.61 12.89 11.21
C GLN A 32 -8.10 12.46 11.17
N GLU A 33 -9.00 13.42 11.29
CA GLU A 33 -10.44 13.20 11.28
C GLU A 33 -10.99 12.79 9.91
N ALA A 34 -10.29 13.14 8.83
CA ALA A 34 -10.58 12.63 7.49
C ALA A 34 -10.17 11.15 7.39
N ALA A 35 -8.97 10.80 7.86
CA ALA A 35 -8.45 9.45 7.82
C ALA A 35 -9.34 8.47 8.59
N ASP A 36 -9.73 8.83 9.82
CA ASP A 36 -10.60 8.00 10.66
C ASP A 36 -11.95 7.72 9.97
N LYS A 37 -12.52 8.71 9.25
CA LYS A 37 -13.79 8.55 8.53
C LYS A 37 -13.68 7.72 7.27
N TYR A 38 -12.65 7.93 6.44
CA TYR A 38 -12.41 7.06 5.28
C TYR A 38 -12.17 5.61 5.73
N TYR A 39 -11.44 5.41 6.82
CA TYR A 39 -11.20 4.09 7.38
C TYR A 39 -12.50 3.43 7.83
N GLU A 40 -13.35 4.16 8.55
CA GLU A 40 -14.66 3.65 8.96
C GLU A 40 -15.57 3.33 7.77
N ALA A 41 -15.58 4.18 6.73
CA ALA A 41 -16.29 3.92 5.48
C ALA A 41 -15.81 2.62 4.81
N ALA A 42 -14.49 2.41 4.72
CA ALA A 42 -13.90 1.21 4.13
C ALA A 42 -14.23 -0.06 4.91
N GLU A 43 -14.23 -0.01 6.25
CA GLU A 43 -14.61 -1.16 7.09
C GLU A 43 -16.11 -1.46 6.97
N LEU A 44 -16.95 -0.43 6.84
CA LEU A 44 -18.38 -0.57 6.67
C LEU A 44 -18.74 -1.13 5.28
N ASP A 45 -18.05 -0.68 4.22
CA ASP A 45 -18.23 -1.17 2.85
C ASP A 45 -18.01 -2.68 2.71
N LYS A 46 -17.14 -3.30 3.53
CA LYS A 46 -16.92 -4.76 3.52
C LYS A 46 -18.18 -5.56 3.86
N GLY A 47 -19.13 -4.95 4.55
CA GLY A 47 -20.42 -5.57 4.89
C GLY A 47 -21.45 -5.54 3.77
N TYR A 48 -21.16 -4.84 2.67
CA TYR A 48 -22.06 -4.67 1.54
C TYR A 48 -21.40 -5.20 0.25
N ASP A 49 -22.23 -5.62 -0.71
CA ASP A 49 -21.77 -6.00 -2.06
C ASP A 49 -21.51 -4.76 -2.93
N VAL A 50 -20.77 -3.80 -2.37
CA VAL A 50 -20.22 -2.68 -3.11
C VAL A 50 -18.91 -3.12 -3.75
N GLY A 51 -18.69 -2.70 -4.99
CA GLY A 51 -17.48 -3.08 -5.74
C GLY A 51 -16.22 -2.85 -4.92
N TYR A 52 -15.37 -3.87 -4.84
CA TYR A 52 -14.17 -3.91 -3.98
C TYR A 52 -13.19 -2.74 -4.20
N LEU A 53 -13.27 -2.08 -5.36
CA LEU A 53 -12.50 -0.87 -5.68
C LEU A 53 -12.86 0.31 -4.77
N ASN A 54 -14.11 0.42 -4.30
CA ASN A 54 -14.52 1.46 -3.35
C ASN A 54 -13.85 1.25 -1.99
N ILE A 55 -13.84 0.00 -1.50
CA ILE A 55 -13.16 -0.37 -0.26
C ILE A 55 -11.67 -0.01 -0.35
N ILE A 56 -11.02 -0.35 -1.47
CA ILE A 56 -9.61 0.00 -1.71
C ILE A 56 -9.41 1.51 -1.70
N SER A 57 -10.22 2.25 -2.45
CA SER A 57 -10.09 3.72 -2.56
C SER A 57 -10.26 4.42 -1.21
N ASN A 58 -11.17 3.92 -0.37
CA ASN A 58 -11.38 4.43 0.98
C ASN A 58 -10.17 4.12 1.89
N PHE A 59 -9.60 2.91 1.84
CA PHE A 59 -8.36 2.61 2.57
C PHE A 59 -7.17 3.43 2.07
N GLU A 60 -6.98 3.58 0.76
CA GLU A 60 -5.92 4.42 0.19
C GLU A 60 -6.07 5.89 0.64
N SER A 61 -7.30 6.43 0.60
CA SER A 61 -7.59 7.80 1.05
C SER A 61 -7.32 8.01 2.53
N ALA A 62 -7.66 7.00 3.37
CA ALA A 62 -7.31 7.00 4.79
C ALA A 62 -5.79 6.99 4.98
N ALA A 63 -5.08 6.12 4.24
CA ALA A 63 -3.63 5.97 4.32
C ALA A 63 -2.91 7.27 3.97
N GLU A 64 -3.32 7.95 2.89
CA GLU A 64 -2.78 9.26 2.50
C GLU A 64 -2.95 10.31 3.59
N CYS A 65 -4.09 10.32 4.28
CA CYS A 65 -4.37 11.29 5.33
C CYS A 65 -3.54 11.00 6.60
N TYR A 66 -3.43 9.74 7.01
CA TYR A 66 -2.53 9.32 8.08
C TYR A 66 -1.06 9.59 7.76
N LEU A 67 -0.66 9.43 6.51
CA LEU A 67 0.70 9.72 6.04
C LEU A 67 1.05 11.19 6.27
N LYS A 68 0.13 12.12 5.97
CA LYS A 68 0.31 13.57 6.22
C LYS A 68 0.47 13.91 7.70
N THR A 69 -0.10 13.12 8.60
CA THR A 69 0.06 13.29 10.06
C THR A 69 1.18 12.43 10.65
N LYS A 70 1.94 11.73 9.80
CA LYS A 70 2.98 10.76 10.19
C LYS A 70 2.46 9.63 11.09
N ASP A 71 1.19 9.27 10.97
CA ASP A 71 0.57 8.18 11.72
C ASP A 71 0.86 6.82 11.07
N ILE A 72 1.32 5.87 11.88
CA ILE A 72 1.70 4.50 11.46
C ILE A 72 0.52 3.71 10.89
N ARG A 73 -0.73 4.09 11.21
CA ARG A 73 -1.95 3.49 10.66
C ARG A 73 -2.04 3.62 9.14
N SER A 74 -1.27 4.51 8.51
CA SER A 74 -1.09 4.54 7.06
C SER A 74 -0.65 3.18 6.50
N CYS A 75 0.29 2.50 7.17
CA CYS A 75 0.78 1.18 6.79
C CYS A 75 -0.30 0.10 6.92
N GLU A 76 -1.14 0.18 7.95
CA GLU A 76 -2.26 -0.74 8.13
C GLU A 76 -3.29 -0.58 7.00
N CYS A 77 -3.64 0.65 6.65
CA CYS A 77 -4.59 0.94 5.58
C CYS A 77 -4.11 0.41 4.23
N TYR A 78 -2.84 0.63 3.87
CA TYR A 78 -2.24 0.07 2.66
C TYR A 78 -2.26 -1.47 2.65
N ASN A 79 -1.97 -2.12 3.79
CA ASN A 79 -2.08 -3.56 3.90
C ASN A 79 -3.51 -4.07 3.67
N LYS A 80 -4.51 -3.39 4.25
CA LYS A 80 -5.92 -3.73 4.04
C LYS A 80 -6.33 -3.57 2.58
N ALA A 81 -5.87 -2.52 1.90
CA ALA A 81 -6.11 -2.35 0.46
C ALA A 81 -5.52 -3.52 -0.36
N ILE A 82 -4.28 -3.93 -0.07
CA ILE A 82 -3.65 -5.12 -0.69
C ILE A 82 -4.47 -6.38 -0.42
N ASP A 83 -4.90 -6.60 0.82
CA ASP A 83 -5.69 -7.78 1.18
C ASP A 83 -7.02 -7.84 0.44
N VAL A 84 -7.63 -6.68 0.14
CA VAL A 84 -8.84 -6.61 -0.69
C VAL A 84 -8.55 -7.01 -2.14
N TYR A 85 -7.44 -6.57 -2.74
CA TYR A 85 -7.03 -7.07 -4.07
C TYR A 85 -6.83 -8.59 -4.07
N VAL A 86 -6.13 -9.13 -3.07
CA VAL A 86 -5.86 -10.58 -2.94
C VAL A 86 -7.17 -11.37 -2.83
N LYS A 87 -8.09 -10.96 -1.95
CA LYS A 87 -9.39 -11.61 -1.77
C LYS A 87 -10.25 -11.62 -3.03
N ASN A 88 -10.09 -10.62 -3.90
CA ASN A 88 -10.82 -10.51 -5.16
C ASN A 88 -10.04 -11.08 -6.37
N GLY A 89 -8.99 -11.88 -6.11
CA GLY A 89 -8.21 -12.58 -7.14
C GLY A 89 -7.32 -11.66 -8.00
N GLN A 90 -7.19 -10.38 -7.64
CA GLN A 90 -6.41 -9.39 -8.37
C GLN A 90 -4.93 -9.44 -7.97
N ILE A 91 -4.30 -10.61 -8.10
CA ILE A 91 -2.96 -10.88 -7.55
C ILE A 91 -1.88 -9.98 -8.16
N ASN A 92 -1.89 -9.76 -9.48
CA ASN A 92 -0.91 -8.85 -10.11
C ASN A 92 -1.03 -7.42 -9.59
N GLN A 93 -2.26 -6.93 -9.36
CA GLN A 93 -2.47 -5.60 -8.78
C GLN A 93 -2.03 -5.57 -7.32
N ALA A 94 -2.32 -6.59 -6.53
CA ALA A 94 -1.85 -6.70 -5.15
C ALA A 94 -0.31 -6.62 -5.06
N ILE A 95 0.39 -7.36 -5.92
CA ILE A 95 1.86 -7.33 -6.02
C ILE A 95 2.34 -5.95 -6.42
N GLN A 96 1.77 -5.34 -7.46
CA GLN A 96 2.14 -3.98 -7.88
C GLN A 96 1.99 -2.98 -6.73
N ARG A 97 0.86 -3.04 -6.00
CA ARG A 97 0.59 -2.15 -4.86
C ARG A 97 1.57 -2.37 -3.70
N CYS A 98 2.04 -3.59 -3.45
CA CYS A 98 3.12 -3.81 -2.49
C CYS A 98 4.35 -2.96 -2.81
N PHE A 99 4.82 -2.96 -4.07
CA PHE A 99 5.99 -2.17 -4.45
C PHE A 99 5.73 -0.66 -4.46
N GLU A 100 4.57 -0.22 -4.95
CA GLU A 100 4.21 1.20 -4.98
C GLU A 100 4.08 1.80 -3.57
N TYR A 101 3.37 1.13 -2.66
CA TYR A 101 3.23 1.61 -1.29
C TYR A 101 4.54 1.49 -0.52
N GLY A 102 5.31 0.43 -0.74
CA GLY A 102 6.65 0.29 -0.17
C GLY A 102 7.56 1.45 -0.56
N TYR A 103 7.56 1.84 -1.84
CA TYR A 103 8.33 2.98 -2.32
C TYR A 103 7.86 4.30 -1.72
N LEU A 104 6.55 4.53 -1.70
CA LEU A 104 5.98 5.73 -1.09
C LEU A 104 6.37 5.87 0.39
N LEU A 105 6.27 4.78 1.16
CA LEU A 105 6.66 4.79 2.57
C LEU A 105 8.17 4.95 2.76
N PHE A 106 8.98 4.41 1.86
CA PHE A 106 10.42 4.63 1.88
C PHE A 106 10.77 6.11 1.71
N THR A 107 10.10 6.81 0.77
CA THR A 107 10.34 8.23 0.53
C THR A 107 9.82 9.15 1.64
N GLU A 108 8.77 8.75 2.35
CA GLU A 108 8.10 9.58 3.36
C GLU A 108 8.55 9.29 4.81
N TYR A 109 8.99 8.06 5.09
CA TYR A 109 9.38 7.57 6.41
C TYR A 109 10.74 6.85 6.40
N GLU A 110 11.77 7.42 5.75
CA GLU A 110 13.11 6.83 5.54
C GLU A 110 13.68 6.01 6.73
N GLU A 111 13.27 6.28 7.98
CA GLU A 111 13.80 5.66 9.20
C GLU A 111 13.03 4.44 9.75
N GLN A 112 11.84 4.07 9.26
CA GLN A 112 10.99 3.07 9.96
C GLN A 112 11.04 1.63 9.43
N GLY A 113 11.74 1.36 8.32
CA GLY A 113 11.86 0.00 7.76
C GLY A 113 10.54 -0.65 7.31
N GLN A 114 9.42 0.10 7.33
CA GLN A 114 8.10 -0.41 6.96
C GLN A 114 8.01 -0.75 5.47
N SER A 115 8.70 0.00 4.62
CA SER A 115 8.77 -0.23 3.17
C SER A 115 9.22 -1.65 2.81
N GLU A 116 10.20 -2.18 3.54
CA GLU A 116 10.75 -3.52 3.32
C GLU A 116 9.72 -4.62 3.59
N ASN A 117 8.78 -4.40 4.52
CA ASN A 117 7.70 -5.35 4.78
C ASN A 117 6.76 -5.47 3.58
N PHE A 118 6.53 -4.36 2.86
CA PHE A 118 5.71 -4.38 1.65
C PHE A 118 6.42 -5.08 0.50
N TYR A 119 7.71 -4.81 0.28
CA TYR A 119 8.48 -5.50 -0.78
C TYR A 119 8.49 -7.02 -0.56
N ARG A 120 8.78 -7.47 0.66
CA ARG A 120 8.71 -8.89 1.02
C ARG A 120 7.32 -9.48 0.81
N LYS A 121 6.25 -8.76 1.19
CA LYS A 121 4.87 -9.21 0.91
C LYS A 121 4.60 -9.36 -0.59
N GLY A 122 5.14 -8.47 -1.43
CA GLY A 122 5.04 -8.57 -2.89
C GLY A 122 5.74 -9.82 -3.44
N ASP A 123 6.96 -10.07 -2.99
CA ASP A 123 7.73 -11.27 -3.35
C ASP A 123 7.05 -12.57 -2.88
N ASP A 124 6.51 -12.57 -1.65
CA ASP A 124 5.78 -13.72 -1.10
C ASP A 124 4.52 -14.03 -1.92
N LEU A 125 3.72 -13.01 -2.26
CA LEU A 125 2.54 -13.18 -3.12
C LEU A 125 2.93 -13.72 -4.50
N GLN A 126 4.05 -13.24 -5.05
CA GLN A 126 4.56 -13.71 -6.32
C GLN A 126 4.91 -15.21 -6.28
N LEU A 127 5.62 -15.63 -5.24
CA LEU A 127 5.99 -17.04 -5.02
C LEU A 127 4.76 -17.92 -4.80
N GLN A 128 3.85 -17.49 -3.93
CA GLN A 128 2.61 -18.23 -3.61
C GLN A 128 1.74 -18.51 -4.83
N HIS A 129 1.73 -17.60 -5.81
CA HIS A 129 0.93 -17.72 -7.01
C HIS A 129 1.71 -18.20 -8.24
N ASN A 130 2.96 -18.65 -8.07
CA ASN A 130 3.84 -19.13 -9.14
C ASN A 130 4.00 -18.13 -10.31
N LEU A 131 3.95 -16.84 -10.01
CA LEU A 131 4.07 -15.78 -11.01
C LEU A 131 5.54 -15.56 -11.32
N LYS A 132 5.95 -15.76 -12.57
CA LYS A 132 7.33 -15.48 -12.97
C LYS A 132 7.59 -13.98 -12.94
N HIS A 133 8.67 -13.57 -12.31
CA HIS A 133 9.07 -12.17 -12.30
C HIS A 133 9.55 -11.77 -13.70
N THR A 134 8.83 -10.85 -14.32
CA THR A 134 9.27 -10.18 -15.55
C THR A 134 9.53 -8.73 -15.21
N CYS A 135 10.76 -8.42 -14.79
CA CYS A 135 11.16 -7.03 -14.62
C CYS A 135 11.13 -6.35 -15.99
N VAL A 136 10.32 -5.31 -16.16
CA VAL A 136 10.36 -4.47 -17.38
C VAL A 136 11.72 -3.77 -17.49
N ILE A 137 12.35 -3.45 -16.35
CA ILE A 137 13.71 -2.93 -16.28
C ILE A 137 14.70 -4.11 -16.46
N THR A 138 14.75 -4.62 -17.68
CA THR A 138 15.70 -5.67 -18.08
C THR A 138 17.12 -5.15 -18.26
N LYS A 139 17.26 -3.83 -18.43
CA LYS A 139 18.53 -3.14 -18.63
C LYS A 139 18.70 -2.11 -17.52
N PHE A 140 19.76 -2.28 -16.74
CA PHE A 140 20.16 -1.32 -15.74
C PHE A 140 21.19 -0.35 -16.36
N ASP A 141 20.79 0.88 -16.66
CA ASP A 141 21.71 1.90 -17.14
C ASP A 141 22.24 2.76 -15.98
N VAL A 142 23.46 2.43 -15.55
CA VAL A 142 24.19 3.15 -14.51
C VAL A 142 24.32 4.65 -14.83
N SER A 143 24.35 5.03 -16.11
CA SER A 143 24.53 6.42 -16.54
C SER A 143 23.32 7.31 -16.29
N GLU A 144 22.11 6.74 -16.22
CA GLU A 144 20.89 7.47 -15.83
C GLU A 144 20.95 7.92 -14.36
N PHE A 145 21.54 7.09 -13.49
CA PHE A 145 21.67 7.36 -12.05
C PHE A 145 22.88 8.25 -11.70
N LYS A 146 23.90 8.34 -12.57
CA LYS A 146 25.06 9.25 -12.37
C LYS A 146 24.67 10.73 -12.34
N LYS A 147 23.47 11.09 -12.82
CA LYS A 147 22.99 12.48 -12.83
C LYS A 147 22.42 12.93 -11.47
N THR A 148 22.06 12.02 -10.58
CA THR A 148 21.56 12.31 -9.23
C THR A 148 22.70 12.25 -8.21
N LYS A 149 23.02 13.37 -7.56
CA LYS A 149 24.20 13.59 -6.69
C LYS A 149 24.12 12.91 -5.31
N GLY A 150 23.78 11.62 -5.24
CA GLY A 150 23.78 10.84 -3.99
C GLY A 150 24.89 9.78 -3.97
N LYS A 151 26.02 10.08 -3.30
CA LYS A 151 27.16 9.14 -3.16
C LYS A 151 26.81 7.76 -2.56
N PRO A 152 25.87 7.62 -1.59
CA PRO A 152 25.56 6.31 -1.00
C PRO A 152 24.83 5.37 -1.96
N LEU A 153 23.91 5.91 -2.77
CA LEU A 153 23.05 5.13 -3.66
C LEU A 153 23.83 4.47 -4.80
N TYR A 154 24.81 5.17 -5.35
CA TYR A 154 25.67 4.62 -6.40
C TYR A 154 26.50 3.41 -5.93
N GLY A 155 26.98 3.44 -4.68
CA GLY A 155 27.71 2.33 -4.07
C GLY A 155 26.82 1.10 -3.93
N ALA A 156 25.66 1.25 -3.28
CA ALA A 156 24.69 0.17 -3.08
C ALA A 156 24.20 -0.46 -4.40
N ILE A 157 23.95 0.38 -5.41
CA ILE A 157 23.60 -0.07 -6.77
C ILE A 157 24.71 -0.93 -7.39
N ASN A 158 25.96 -0.45 -7.32
CA ASN A 158 27.08 -1.16 -7.90
C ASN A 158 27.30 -2.51 -7.19
N ASP A 159 27.16 -2.55 -5.88
CA ASP A 159 27.30 -3.78 -5.09
C ASP A 159 26.20 -4.80 -5.45
N ALA A 160 24.95 -4.34 -5.61
CA ALA A 160 23.84 -5.18 -6.04
C ALA A 160 24.05 -5.76 -7.47
N VAL A 161 24.55 -4.95 -8.40
CA VAL A 161 24.88 -5.41 -9.77
C VAL A 161 25.99 -6.46 -9.75
N GLN A 162 27.03 -6.26 -8.93
CA GLN A 162 28.14 -7.22 -8.79
C GLN A 162 27.68 -8.52 -8.14
N LEU A 163 26.83 -8.46 -7.13
CA LEU A 163 26.21 -9.64 -6.50
C LEU A 163 25.39 -10.44 -7.52
N ARG A 164 24.55 -9.77 -8.32
CA ARG A 164 23.75 -10.44 -9.35
C ARG A 164 24.62 -11.17 -10.39
N ARG A 165 25.74 -10.57 -10.81
CA ARG A 165 26.70 -11.22 -11.72
C ARG A 165 27.31 -12.47 -11.10
N LYS A 166 27.81 -12.37 -9.86
CA LYS A 166 28.37 -13.51 -9.12
C LYS A 166 27.37 -14.65 -8.95
N VAL A 167 26.11 -14.35 -8.66
CA VAL A 167 25.05 -15.37 -8.53
C VAL A 167 24.78 -16.06 -9.87
N ASN A 168 24.74 -15.31 -10.97
CA ASN A 168 24.57 -15.89 -12.32
C ASN A 168 25.76 -16.77 -12.72
N ASP A 169 26.99 -16.37 -12.37
CA ASP A 169 28.21 -17.15 -12.65
C ASP A 169 28.30 -18.45 -11.83
N LEU A 170 27.55 -18.56 -10.72
CA LEU A 170 27.45 -19.77 -9.89
C LEU A 170 26.34 -20.73 -10.33
N LEU A 171 25.50 -20.33 -11.29
CA LEU A 171 24.36 -21.10 -11.79
C LEU A 171 24.58 -21.67 -13.20
N ILE A 172 25.82 -21.59 -13.72
CA ILE A 172 26.31 -22.19 -14.98
C ILE A 172 27.40 -23.20 -14.64
#